data_AF-A0A447RPC6-F1
#
_entry.id   AF-A0A447RPC6-F1
#
_cell.length_a   1.000
_cell.length_b   1.000
_cell.length_c   1.000
_cell.angle_alpha   90.00
_cell.angle_beta   90.00
_cell.angle_gamma   90.00
#
_symmetry.space_group_name_H-M   'P 1'
#
loop_
_entity.id
_entity.type
_entity.pdbx_description
1 polymer ?
#
loop_
_entity_poly.entity_id
_entity_poly.type
_entity_poly.pdbx_seq_one_letter_code
_entity_poly.pdbx_strand_id
1 'polypeptide(L)'
;MSCRRRAACRSAWGDDFIRAAETIIHCEGKLIVSGIGKSGHIGKKLAATFASTGTPAFFVHPAEALHGDLGMLDSRDVMLFISYSGSAKELDLIVPRLEEKGIPLLAMTGKSTSPLALAAKAVLDIAVEREACPMHLAPTSSTVNTLMLGDALAMAVMQARGFNEEDFARSHPAGALGARLLNKVHHLMRRDEEVPRVNTEANVMDAMLELSRTGLGLVAVCDEANRVQGVFTDGDLRRWLVAGGTLNDGVTRAMTRNGVTLQADSRAVEAKERLMKHKISAAPVVG
;
A
#
# COMPACT_ATOMS: atom_id res chain seq x y z
N MET A 1 -6.50 -4.37 18.61
CA MET A 1 -5.22 -3.75 19.05
C MET A 1 -4.69 -4.46 20.29
N SER A 2 -3.39 -4.77 20.36
CA SER A 2 -2.76 -5.35 21.55
C SER A 2 -2.76 -4.40 22.75
N CYS A 3 -2.74 -4.94 23.98
CA CYS A 3 -2.87 -4.16 25.21
C CYS A 3 -1.80 -3.06 25.36
N ARG A 4 -0.54 -3.34 24.96
CA ARG A 4 0.55 -2.34 24.97
C ARG A 4 0.34 -1.21 23.95
N ARG A 5 -0.21 -1.50 22.76
CA ARG A 5 -0.49 -0.49 21.75
C ARG A 5 -1.66 0.40 22.13
N ARG A 6 -2.69 -0.16 22.78
CA ARG A 6 -3.81 0.63 23.33
C ARG A 6 -3.33 1.63 24.38
N ALA A 7 -2.44 1.21 25.28
CA ALA A 7 -1.89 2.10 26.31
C ALA A 7 -1.11 3.28 25.72
N ALA A 8 -0.23 3.03 24.74
CA ALA A 8 0.55 4.08 24.07
C ALA A 8 -0.34 5.03 23.24
N CYS A 9 -1.38 4.50 22.59
CA CYS A 9 -2.33 5.32 21.83
C CYS A 9 -3.18 6.19 22.78
N ARG A 10 -3.59 5.64 23.93
CA ARG A 10 -4.35 6.37 24.96
C ARG A 10 -3.57 7.56 25.50
N SER A 11 -2.28 7.38 25.81
CA SER A 11 -1.43 8.46 26.31
C SER A 11 -1.18 9.57 25.28
N ALA A 12 -1.27 9.26 23.98
CA ALA A 12 -1.01 10.21 22.91
C ALA A 12 -2.27 10.92 22.39
N TRP A 13 -3.43 10.25 22.39
CA TRP A 13 -4.64 10.73 21.71
C TRP A 13 -5.94 10.62 22.54
N GLY A 14 -5.89 10.04 23.75
CA GLY A 14 -7.04 9.94 24.65
C GLY A 14 -8.02 8.81 24.35
N ASP A 15 -9.07 8.73 25.17
CA ASP A 15 -10.05 7.64 25.19
C ASP A 15 -11.00 7.66 24.00
N ASP A 16 -11.42 8.84 23.57
CA ASP A 16 -12.34 8.99 22.44
C ASP A 16 -11.69 8.61 21.12
N PHE A 17 -10.38 8.84 20.96
CA PHE A 17 -9.64 8.34 19.81
C PHE A 17 -9.69 6.81 19.73
N ILE A 18 -9.46 6.12 20.85
CA ILE A 18 -9.55 4.66 20.91
C ILE A 18 -10.97 4.19 20.61
N ARG A 19 -11.97 4.85 21.21
CA ARG A 19 -13.39 4.49 21.01
C ARG A 19 -13.82 4.68 19.55
N ALA A 20 -13.38 5.76 18.91
CA ALA A 20 -13.61 5.99 17.49
C ALA A 20 -12.93 4.90 16.63
N ALA A 21 -11.66 4.61 16.89
CA ALA A 21 -10.93 3.56 16.17
C ALA A 21 -11.61 2.19 16.34
N GLU A 22 -12.00 1.83 17.56
CA GLU A 22 -12.71 0.58 17.85
C GLU A 22 -14.07 0.53 17.16
N THR A 23 -14.82 1.62 17.14
CA THR A 23 -16.10 1.70 16.43
C THR A 23 -15.92 1.45 14.93
N ILE A 24 -14.87 2.00 14.31
CA ILE A 24 -14.56 1.75 12.89
C ILE A 24 -14.03 0.32 12.66
N ILE A 25 -13.21 -0.21 13.56
CA ILE A 25 -12.67 -1.57 13.46
C ILE A 25 -13.80 -2.60 13.43
N HIS A 26 -14.85 -2.41 14.24
CA HIS A 26 -16.00 -3.32 14.33
C HIS A 26 -17.14 -2.94 13.37
N CYS A 27 -16.94 -1.96 12.49
CA CYS A 27 -17.90 -1.63 11.44
C CYS A 27 -17.94 -2.77 10.41
N GLU A 28 -19.12 -3.37 10.24
CA GLU A 28 -19.40 -4.46 9.30
C GLU A 28 -19.86 -3.94 7.92
N GLY A 29 -20.34 -2.69 7.88
CA GLY A 29 -20.72 -1.99 6.66
C GLY A 29 -19.59 -1.12 6.14
N LYS A 30 -19.89 0.17 5.98
CA LYS A 30 -19.01 1.20 5.43
C LYS A 30 -18.83 2.35 6.42
N LEU A 31 -17.65 2.98 6.38
CA LEU A 31 -17.41 4.25 7.04
C LEU A 31 -17.88 5.39 6.12
N ILE A 32 -18.94 6.08 6.52
CA ILE A 32 -19.50 7.21 5.81
C ILE A 32 -18.88 8.48 6.37
N VAL A 33 -18.18 9.25 5.54
CA VAL A 33 -17.58 10.51 5.96
C VAL A 33 -18.42 11.67 5.43
N SER A 34 -18.71 12.66 6.29
CA SER A 34 -19.54 13.80 5.91
C SER A 34 -19.03 15.10 6.49
N GLY A 35 -19.29 16.22 5.80
CA GLY A 35 -18.89 17.55 6.21
C GLY A 35 -19.15 18.60 5.13
N ILE A 36 -19.18 19.87 5.52
CA ILE A 36 -19.51 21.00 4.63
C ILE A 36 -18.26 21.85 4.36
N GLY A 37 -18.16 22.40 3.15
CA GLY A 37 -17.11 23.34 2.79
C GLY A 37 -15.71 22.74 2.93
N LYS A 38 -14.80 23.43 3.64
CA LYS A 38 -13.41 22.97 3.84
C LYS A 38 -13.35 21.66 4.63
N SER A 39 -14.23 21.47 5.63
CA SER A 39 -14.38 20.18 6.32
C SER A 39 -14.80 19.07 5.35
N GLY A 40 -15.67 19.38 4.38
CA GLY A 40 -16.07 18.43 3.33
C GLY A 40 -14.91 18.02 2.42
N HIS A 41 -14.02 18.95 2.05
CA HIS A 41 -12.82 18.62 1.26
C HIS A 41 -11.88 17.68 2.02
N ILE A 42 -11.62 17.95 3.30
CA ILE A 42 -10.83 17.05 4.15
C ILE A 42 -11.54 15.70 4.29
N GLY A 43 -12.87 15.70 4.51
CA GLY A 43 -13.68 14.48 4.59
C GLY A 43 -13.57 13.60 3.34
N LYS A 44 -13.58 14.18 2.13
CA LYS A 44 -13.36 13.43 0.88
C LYS A 44 -11.99 12.75 0.85
N LYS A 45 -10.93 13.47 1.25
CA LYS A 45 -9.57 12.91 1.34
C LYS A 45 -9.52 11.77 2.37
N LEU A 46 -10.11 11.98 3.55
CA LEU A 46 -10.15 10.97 4.61
C LEU A 46 -10.90 9.72 4.16
N ALA A 47 -12.07 9.85 3.53
CA ALA A 47 -12.80 8.72 2.97
C ALA A 47 -11.93 7.92 1.98
N ALA A 48 -11.23 8.59 1.07
CA ALA A 48 -10.28 7.95 0.16
C ALA A 48 -9.13 7.25 0.92
N THR A 49 -8.61 7.86 1.99
CA THR A 49 -7.54 7.28 2.81
C THR A 49 -7.99 6.00 3.51
N PHE A 50 -9.18 6.00 4.12
CA PHE A 50 -9.75 4.80 4.73
C PHE A 50 -10.00 3.69 3.69
N ALA A 51 -10.56 4.03 2.54
CA ALA A 51 -10.80 3.09 1.45
C ALA A 51 -9.50 2.45 0.94
N SER A 52 -8.45 3.25 0.76
CA SER A 52 -7.12 2.79 0.33
C SER A 52 -6.35 1.99 1.41
N THR A 53 -6.86 1.94 2.64
CA THR A 53 -6.19 1.29 3.80
C THR A 53 -7.05 0.21 4.46
N GLY A 54 -7.98 -0.37 3.70
CA GLY A 54 -8.72 -1.58 4.10
C GLY A 54 -10.00 -1.33 4.89
N THR A 55 -10.50 -0.09 4.90
CA THR A 55 -11.79 0.25 5.48
C THR A 55 -12.71 0.78 4.37
N PRO A 56 -13.71 0.01 3.91
CA PRO A 56 -14.67 0.49 2.92
C PRO A 56 -15.28 1.82 3.36
N ALA A 57 -15.03 2.88 2.61
CA ALA A 57 -15.41 4.23 3.01
C ALA A 57 -15.74 5.10 1.80
N PHE A 58 -16.67 6.02 1.97
CA PHE A 58 -16.99 7.02 0.97
C PHE A 58 -17.51 8.31 1.61
N PHE A 59 -17.49 9.39 0.83
CA PHE A 59 -17.95 10.69 1.29
C PHE A 59 -19.39 10.95 0.83
N VAL A 60 -20.22 11.45 1.74
CA VAL A 60 -21.57 11.96 1.44
C VAL A 60 -21.65 13.41 1.87
N HIS A 61 -22.05 14.29 0.95
CA HIS A 61 -22.25 15.70 1.28
C HIS A 61 -23.54 15.87 2.11
N PRO A 62 -23.56 16.62 3.23
CA PRO A 62 -24.74 16.73 4.09
C PRO A 62 -26.01 17.19 3.35
N ALA A 63 -25.89 18.11 2.40
CA ALA A 63 -27.03 18.54 1.59
C ALA A 63 -27.58 17.40 0.72
N GLU A 64 -26.72 16.63 0.04
CA GLU A 64 -27.14 15.49 -0.81
C GLU A 64 -27.72 14.34 0.04
N ALA A 65 -27.17 14.15 1.25
CA ALA A 65 -27.71 13.21 2.25
C ALA A 65 -29.21 13.44 2.47
N LEU A 66 -29.60 14.70 2.68
CA LEU A 66 -30.99 15.10 2.91
C LEU A 66 -31.88 15.03 1.66
N HIS A 67 -31.30 14.90 0.47
CA HIS A 67 -32.03 14.82 -0.80
C HIS A 67 -31.97 13.42 -1.44
N GLY A 68 -31.53 12.39 -0.71
CA GLY A 68 -31.65 10.99 -1.14
C GLY A 68 -30.52 10.09 -0.66
N ASP A 69 -29.30 10.61 -0.49
CA ASP A 69 -28.14 9.77 -0.20
C ASP A 69 -28.19 9.12 1.19
N LEU A 70 -28.98 9.64 2.14
CA LEU A 70 -29.27 8.94 3.40
C LEU A 70 -29.92 7.56 3.19
N GLY A 71 -30.57 7.33 2.04
CA GLY A 71 -31.10 6.03 1.66
C GLY A 71 -30.02 4.98 1.38
N MET A 72 -28.79 5.40 1.08
CA MET A 72 -27.66 4.50 0.86
C MET A 72 -27.05 3.94 2.16
N LEU A 73 -27.43 4.51 3.31
CA LEU A 73 -26.90 4.13 4.61
C LEU A 73 -27.66 2.95 5.21
N ASP A 74 -26.90 1.94 5.64
CA ASP A 74 -27.32 0.71 6.29
C ASP A 74 -27.00 0.74 7.79
N SER A 75 -27.78 0.05 8.62
CA SER A 75 -27.56 -0.08 10.07
C SER A 75 -26.17 -0.61 10.47
N ARG A 76 -25.46 -1.28 9.56
CA ARG A 76 -24.09 -1.79 9.76
C ARG A 76 -23.00 -0.76 9.51
N ASP A 77 -23.37 0.41 8.99
CA ASP A 77 -22.44 1.50 8.68
C ASP A 77 -22.06 2.29 9.93
N VAL A 78 -21.03 3.12 9.82
CA VAL A 78 -20.63 4.11 10.85
C VAL A 78 -20.52 5.46 10.17
N MET A 79 -21.06 6.52 10.78
CA MET A 79 -20.93 7.89 10.29
C MET A 79 -19.80 8.62 11.01
N LEU A 80 -18.89 9.26 10.27
CA LEU A 80 -17.92 10.23 10.75
C LEU A 80 -18.29 11.61 10.20
N PHE A 81 -18.80 12.48 11.08
CA PHE A 81 -19.21 13.83 10.70
C PHE A 81 -18.17 14.87 11.14
N ILE A 82 -17.76 15.72 10.20
CA ILE A 82 -16.74 16.75 10.39
C ILE A 82 -17.41 18.13 10.38
N SER A 83 -17.43 18.79 11.53
CA SER A 83 -17.93 20.17 11.65
C SER A 83 -17.22 20.87 12.80
N TYR A 84 -16.42 21.90 12.48
CA TYR A 84 -15.67 22.63 13.50
C TYR A 84 -16.59 23.29 14.54
N SER A 85 -17.71 23.88 14.10
CA SER A 85 -18.71 24.46 15.01
C SER A 85 -19.59 23.41 15.69
N GLY A 86 -19.78 22.25 15.04
CA GLY A 86 -20.67 21.19 15.49
C GLY A 86 -22.16 21.57 15.50
N SER A 87 -22.53 22.63 14.78
CA SER A 87 -23.89 23.19 14.75
C SER A 87 -24.39 23.46 13.32
N ALA A 88 -23.96 22.63 12.36
CA ALA A 88 -24.47 22.71 10.99
C ALA A 88 -25.98 22.37 10.99
N LYS A 89 -26.80 23.14 10.26
CA LYS A 89 -28.27 22.99 10.26
C LYS A 89 -28.72 21.61 9.78
N GLU A 90 -27.93 21.00 8.91
CA GLU A 90 -28.17 19.66 8.37
C GLU A 90 -28.15 18.59 9.48
N LEU A 91 -27.44 18.83 10.60
CA LEU A 91 -27.40 17.90 11.72
C LEU A 91 -28.76 17.70 12.37
N ASP A 92 -29.61 18.73 12.43
CA ASP A 92 -30.94 18.67 13.03
C ASP A 92 -31.82 17.62 12.34
N LEU A 93 -31.56 17.35 11.06
CA LEU A 93 -32.28 16.36 10.26
C LEU A 93 -31.52 15.04 10.10
N ILE A 94 -30.18 15.08 10.06
CA ILE A 94 -29.34 13.89 9.89
C ILE A 94 -29.29 13.07 11.19
N VAL A 95 -29.04 13.69 12.34
CA VAL A 95 -28.82 12.98 13.61
C VAL A 95 -30.00 12.09 13.99
N PRO A 96 -31.27 12.55 13.99
CA PRO A 96 -32.40 11.69 14.34
C PRO A 96 -32.54 10.48 13.41
N ARG A 97 -32.16 10.61 12.14
CA ARG A 97 -32.21 9.51 11.15
C ARG A 97 -31.12 8.48 11.38
N LEU A 98 -29.94 8.90 11.83
CA LEU A 98 -28.88 7.99 12.23
C LEU A 98 -29.29 7.20 13.48
N GLU A 99 -29.88 7.87 14.46
CA GLU A 99 -30.41 7.24 15.68
C GLU A 99 -31.50 6.22 15.36
N GLU A 100 -32.49 6.59 14.53
CA GLU A 100 -33.56 5.69 14.08
C GLU A 100 -33.03 4.42 13.39
N LYS A 101 -31.96 4.56 12.59
CA LYS A 101 -31.29 3.45 11.90
C LYS A 101 -30.27 2.70 12.78
N GLY A 102 -30.00 3.17 13.99
CA GLY A 102 -28.97 2.61 14.88
C GLY A 102 -27.54 2.80 14.37
N ILE A 103 -27.29 3.77 13.49
CA ILE A 103 -25.97 4.04 12.90
C ILE A 103 -25.12 4.84 13.89
N PRO A 104 -23.96 4.32 14.36
CA PRO A 104 -23.10 5.04 15.27
C PRO A 104 -22.54 6.32 14.63
N LEU A 105 -22.66 7.44 15.35
CA LEU A 105 -22.10 8.73 14.95
C LEU A 105 -20.77 8.99 15.68
N LEU A 106 -19.72 9.28 14.92
CA LEU A 106 -18.44 9.81 15.38
C LEU A 106 -18.32 11.27 14.94
N ALA A 107 -17.76 12.12 15.81
CA ALA A 107 -17.61 13.55 15.53
C ALA A 107 -16.15 13.97 15.42
N MET A 108 -15.83 14.80 14.44
CA MET A 108 -14.65 15.68 14.45
C MET A 108 -15.13 17.12 14.61
N THR A 109 -14.91 17.71 15.77
CA THR A 109 -15.36 19.08 16.08
C THR A 109 -14.41 19.79 17.04
N GLY A 110 -14.35 21.12 16.96
CA GLY A 110 -13.57 21.95 17.89
C GLY A 110 -14.40 22.45 19.07
N LYS A 111 -15.68 22.05 19.16
CA LYS A 111 -16.60 22.43 20.24
C LYS A 111 -17.18 21.19 20.90
N SER A 112 -16.61 20.79 22.03
CA SER A 112 -16.97 19.58 22.78
C SER A 112 -18.39 19.58 23.35
N THR A 113 -19.04 20.74 23.46
CA THR A 113 -20.44 20.87 23.93
C THR A 113 -21.42 21.17 22.80
N SER A 114 -21.00 21.05 21.54
CA SER A 114 -21.86 21.29 20.39
C SER A 114 -22.91 20.18 20.21
N PRO A 115 -24.02 20.45 19.49
CA PRO A 115 -25.01 19.41 19.16
C PRO A 115 -24.39 18.15 18.55
N LEU A 116 -23.42 18.31 17.63
CA LEU A 116 -22.69 17.19 17.05
C LEU A 116 -21.92 16.38 18.11
N ALA A 117 -21.21 17.06 19.01
CA ALA A 117 -20.43 16.38 20.06
C ALA A 117 -21.32 15.60 21.03
N LEU A 118 -22.45 16.18 21.42
CA LEU A 118 -23.39 15.56 22.35
C LEU A 118 -24.10 14.32 21.76
N ALA A 119 -24.34 14.31 20.45
CA ALA A 119 -24.95 13.17 19.76
C ALA A 119 -23.93 12.06 19.41
N ALA A 120 -22.63 12.34 19.48
CA ALA A 120 -21.61 11.40 19.03
C ALA A 120 -21.25 10.36 20.09
N LYS A 121 -20.99 9.13 19.65
CA LYS A 121 -20.46 8.04 20.47
C LYS A 121 -19.03 8.30 20.95
N ALA A 122 -18.25 9.03 20.15
CA ALA A 122 -16.91 9.50 20.48
C ALA A 122 -16.61 10.83 19.76
N VAL A 123 -15.88 11.72 20.43
CA VAL A 123 -15.52 13.04 19.91
C VAL A 123 -14.01 13.14 19.69
N LEU A 124 -13.64 13.37 18.44
CA LEU A 124 -12.28 13.66 18.02
C LEU A 124 -12.12 15.18 18.03
N ASP A 125 -11.49 15.69 19.09
CA ASP A 125 -11.29 17.12 19.27
C ASP A 125 -10.29 17.67 18.25
N ILE A 126 -10.76 18.59 17.41
CA ILE A 126 -9.96 19.31 16.39
C ILE A 126 -9.84 20.80 16.72
N ALA A 127 -10.07 21.19 17.98
CA ALA A 127 -9.92 22.55 18.43
C ALA A 127 -8.51 23.08 18.13
N VAL A 128 -8.45 24.38 17.83
CA VAL A 128 -7.21 25.12 17.64
C VAL A 128 -7.26 26.35 18.50
N GLU A 129 -6.13 26.69 19.12
CA GLU A 129 -6.02 27.94 19.88
C GLU A 129 -6.24 29.16 18.97
N ARG A 130 -5.71 29.09 17.74
CA ARG A 130 -5.83 30.16 16.76
C ARG A 130 -5.81 29.64 15.32
N GLU A 131 -6.69 30.21 14.50
CA GLU A 131 -6.58 30.12 13.04
C GLU A 131 -5.43 30.98 12.53
N ALA A 132 -4.69 30.49 11.54
CA ALA A 132 -3.63 31.25 10.87
C ALA A 132 -4.18 32.44 10.07
N CYS A 133 -5.46 32.40 9.66
CA CYS A 133 -6.14 33.53 9.03
C CYS A 133 -6.18 34.74 9.99
N PRO A 134 -5.61 35.91 9.62
CA PRO A 134 -5.60 37.09 10.48
C PRO A 134 -6.99 37.61 10.85
N MET A 135 -7.98 37.35 10.00
CA MET A 135 -9.38 37.75 10.20
C MET A 135 -10.20 36.70 10.97
N HIS A 136 -9.63 35.53 11.27
CA HIS A 136 -10.33 34.41 11.92
C HIS A 136 -11.57 33.90 11.16
N LEU A 137 -11.69 34.19 9.86
CA LEU A 137 -12.83 33.79 9.03
C LEU A 137 -12.57 32.49 8.27
N ALA A 138 -11.35 32.31 7.77
CA ALA A 138 -11.01 31.16 6.94
C ALA A 138 -10.47 30.02 7.79
N PRO A 139 -11.06 28.81 7.73
CA PRO A 139 -10.49 27.62 8.35
C PRO A 139 -9.13 27.31 7.74
N THR A 140 -8.11 27.21 8.59
CA THR A 140 -6.70 26.97 8.22
C THR A 140 -6.12 25.90 9.12
N SER A 141 -5.70 26.27 10.34
CA SER A 141 -5.16 25.38 11.36
C SER A 141 -6.13 24.24 11.67
N SER A 142 -7.43 24.54 11.80
CA SER A 142 -8.45 23.51 12.09
C SER A 142 -8.55 22.45 11.01
N THR A 143 -8.37 22.81 9.73
CA THR A 143 -8.41 21.86 8.61
C THR A 143 -7.18 20.95 8.60
N VAL A 144 -6.02 21.48 8.98
CA VAL A 144 -4.79 20.69 9.17
C VAL A 144 -4.94 19.72 10.33
N ASN A 145 -5.45 20.17 11.49
CA ASN A 145 -5.72 19.29 12.64
C ASN A 145 -6.70 18.18 12.28
N THR A 146 -7.76 18.51 11.54
CA THR A 146 -8.74 17.52 11.06
C THR A 146 -8.07 16.46 10.18
N LEU A 147 -7.23 16.90 9.24
CA LEU A 147 -6.52 15.99 8.34
C LEU A 147 -5.55 15.09 9.10
N MET A 148 -4.72 15.69 9.98
CA MET A 148 -3.74 14.97 10.79
C MET A 148 -4.41 13.91 11.68
N LEU A 149 -5.47 14.29 12.39
CA LEU A 149 -6.17 13.38 13.31
C LEU A 149 -6.90 12.27 12.54
N GLY A 150 -7.50 12.59 11.39
CA GLY A 150 -8.12 11.60 10.53
C GLY A 150 -7.14 10.61 9.92
N ASP A 151 -5.96 11.07 9.48
CA ASP A 151 -4.91 10.18 8.97
C ASP A 151 -4.36 9.30 10.09
N ALA A 152 -4.14 9.85 11.29
CA ALA A 152 -3.75 9.06 12.45
C ALA A 152 -4.77 7.96 12.78
N LEU A 153 -6.07 8.30 12.72
CA LEU A 153 -7.16 7.35 12.92
C LEU A 153 -7.16 6.25 11.84
N ALA A 154 -7.00 6.62 10.57
CA ALA A 154 -6.92 5.66 9.47
C ALA A 154 -5.74 4.70 9.64
N MET A 155 -4.55 5.21 10.00
CA MET A 155 -3.37 4.37 10.27
C MET A 155 -3.58 3.43 11.46
N ALA A 156 -4.20 3.91 12.54
CA ALA A 156 -4.51 3.09 13.70
C ALA A 156 -5.47 1.95 13.36
N VAL A 157 -6.51 2.23 12.57
CA VAL A 157 -7.48 1.23 12.09
C VAL A 157 -6.82 0.24 11.12
N MET A 158 -6.05 0.73 10.13
CA MET A 158 -5.29 -0.08 9.17
C MET A 158 -4.38 -1.09 9.89
N GLN A 159 -3.59 -0.61 10.85
CA GLN A 159 -2.68 -1.44 11.62
C GLN A 159 -3.43 -2.43 12.51
N ALA A 160 -4.58 -2.05 13.07
CA ALA A 160 -5.40 -2.93 13.90
C ALA A 160 -6.08 -4.05 13.11
N ARG A 161 -6.43 -3.79 11.85
CA ARG A 161 -6.98 -4.79 10.90
C ARG A 161 -5.91 -5.70 10.30
N GLY A 162 -4.62 -5.38 10.49
CA GLY A 162 -3.52 -6.15 9.89
C GLY A 162 -3.40 -5.97 8.38
N PHE A 163 -3.94 -4.86 7.85
CA PHE A 163 -3.88 -4.54 6.43
C PHE A 163 -2.41 -4.37 6.00
N ASN A 164 -2.00 -5.15 5.00
CA ASN A 164 -0.60 -5.26 4.59
C ASN A 164 -0.36 -4.75 3.16
N GLU A 165 0.89 -4.84 2.70
CA GLU A 165 1.29 -4.38 1.36
C GLU A 165 0.54 -5.12 0.23
N GLU A 166 0.23 -6.41 0.40
CA GLU A 166 -0.51 -7.18 -0.60
C GLU A 166 -1.97 -6.75 -0.68
N ASP A 167 -2.60 -6.45 0.46
CA ASP A 167 -3.94 -5.88 0.50
C ASP A 167 -3.98 -4.51 -0.18
N PHE A 168 -2.96 -3.68 0.08
CA PHE A 168 -2.80 -2.40 -0.61
C PHE A 168 -2.67 -2.57 -2.13
N ALA A 169 -1.84 -3.52 -2.56
CA ALA A 169 -1.60 -3.80 -3.97
C ALA A 169 -2.87 -4.28 -4.69
N ARG A 170 -3.65 -5.17 -4.06
CA ARG A 170 -4.95 -5.64 -4.58
C ARG A 170 -5.96 -4.51 -4.71
N SER A 171 -5.91 -3.54 -3.81
CA SER A 171 -6.78 -2.35 -3.82
C SER A 171 -6.35 -1.30 -4.86
N HIS A 172 -5.13 -1.38 -5.40
CA HIS A 172 -4.55 -0.42 -6.34
C HIS A 172 -3.79 -1.11 -7.49
N PRO A 173 -4.45 -1.96 -8.30
CA PRO A 173 -3.78 -2.83 -9.26
C PRO A 173 -3.06 -2.06 -10.39
N ALA A 174 -3.58 -0.88 -10.76
CA ALA A 174 -3.01 -0.06 -11.82
C ALA A 174 -1.88 0.89 -11.35
N GLY A 175 -1.66 1.00 -10.03
CA GLY A 175 -0.60 1.87 -9.49
C GLY A 175 0.78 1.23 -9.62
N ALA A 176 1.83 2.06 -9.74
CA ALA A 176 3.21 1.59 -9.80
C ALA A 176 3.58 0.64 -8.64
N LEU A 177 2.99 0.86 -7.45
CA LEU A 177 3.19 0.00 -6.28
C LEU A 177 2.44 -1.33 -6.40
N GLY A 178 1.19 -1.33 -6.89
CA GLY A 178 0.40 -2.54 -7.10
C GLY A 178 1.02 -3.45 -8.16
N ALA A 179 1.42 -2.88 -9.29
CA ALA A 179 2.16 -3.59 -10.33
C ALA A 179 3.49 -4.17 -9.80
N ARG A 180 4.21 -3.43 -8.95
CA ARG A 180 5.45 -3.91 -8.33
C ARG A 180 5.23 -5.09 -7.39
N LEU A 181 4.18 -5.05 -6.57
CA LEU A 181 3.92 -6.03 -5.51
C LEU A 181 3.22 -7.30 -6.01
N LEU A 182 2.40 -7.19 -7.07
CA LEU A 182 1.63 -8.33 -7.61
C LEU A 182 2.39 -9.14 -8.67
N ASN A 183 3.48 -8.59 -9.23
CA ASN A 183 4.21 -9.29 -10.28
C ASN A 183 5.02 -10.47 -9.73
N LYS A 184 4.84 -11.63 -10.35
CA LYS A 184 5.70 -12.80 -10.19
C LYS A 184 6.82 -12.78 -11.22
N VAL A 185 7.89 -13.52 -10.96
CA VAL A 185 9.03 -13.65 -11.88
C VAL A 185 8.57 -14.09 -13.27
N HIS A 186 7.62 -15.02 -13.38
CA HIS A 186 7.15 -15.48 -14.69
C HIS A 186 6.47 -14.40 -15.55
N HIS A 187 5.96 -13.31 -14.95
CA HIS A 187 5.42 -12.18 -15.70
C HIS A 187 6.53 -11.32 -16.35
N LEU A 188 7.76 -11.38 -15.82
CA LEU A 188 8.87 -10.49 -16.20
C LEU A 188 10.05 -11.22 -16.85
N MET A 189 10.15 -12.54 -16.69
CA MET A 189 11.26 -13.32 -17.21
C MET A 189 11.25 -13.35 -18.74
N ARG A 190 12.45 -13.34 -19.34
CA ARG A 190 12.63 -13.62 -20.77
C ARG A 190 12.26 -15.08 -21.06
N ARG A 191 11.75 -15.34 -22.25
CA ARG A 191 11.29 -16.68 -22.68
C ARG A 191 11.88 -17.04 -24.03
N ASP A 192 11.91 -18.34 -24.31
CA ASP A 192 12.25 -18.91 -25.61
C ASP A 192 13.58 -18.36 -26.15
N GLU A 193 13.59 -17.78 -27.36
CA GLU A 193 14.79 -17.27 -28.04
C GLU A 193 15.44 -16.06 -27.33
N GLU A 194 14.73 -15.42 -26.40
CA GLU A 194 15.26 -14.31 -25.62
C GLU A 194 16.13 -14.76 -24.43
N VAL A 195 16.13 -16.07 -24.11
CA VAL A 195 16.93 -16.64 -23.03
C VAL A 195 18.34 -16.97 -23.55
N PRO A 196 19.39 -16.28 -23.08
CA PRO A 196 20.76 -16.60 -23.46
C PRO A 196 21.19 -17.94 -22.89
N ARG A 197 21.40 -18.93 -23.76
CA ARG A 197 21.83 -20.27 -23.33
C ARG A 197 22.74 -20.98 -24.34
N VAL A 198 23.63 -21.82 -23.84
CA VAL A 198 24.47 -22.74 -24.64
C VAL A 198 24.47 -24.14 -24.02
N ASN A 199 24.78 -25.16 -24.82
CA ASN A 199 24.94 -26.53 -24.33
C ASN A 199 26.29 -26.71 -23.59
N THR A 200 26.40 -27.72 -22.72
CA THR A 200 27.63 -28.11 -22.03
C THR A 200 28.79 -28.49 -22.96
N GLU A 201 28.51 -28.83 -24.22
CA GLU A 201 29.52 -29.14 -25.24
C GLU A 201 30.07 -27.91 -25.96
N ALA A 202 29.46 -26.73 -25.75
CA ALA A 202 29.89 -25.49 -26.38
C ALA A 202 31.27 -25.04 -25.89
N ASN A 203 31.96 -24.27 -26.72
CA ASN A 203 33.23 -23.64 -26.34
C ASN A 203 33.01 -22.22 -25.77
N VAL A 204 34.08 -21.60 -25.29
CA VAL A 204 34.05 -20.23 -24.75
C VAL A 204 33.67 -19.19 -25.82
N MET A 205 34.05 -19.38 -27.09
CA MET A 205 33.65 -18.50 -28.20
C MET A 205 32.13 -18.50 -28.39
N ASP A 206 31.49 -19.67 -28.41
CA ASP A 206 30.04 -19.81 -28.58
C ASP A 206 29.29 -19.07 -27.47
N ALA A 207 29.75 -19.24 -26.21
CA ALA A 207 29.16 -18.55 -25.06
C ALA A 207 29.38 -17.03 -25.11
N MET A 208 30.51 -16.56 -25.62
CA MET A 208 30.80 -15.13 -25.81
C MET A 208 29.91 -14.50 -26.89
N LEU A 209 29.66 -15.21 -27.99
CA LEU A 209 28.74 -14.76 -29.03
C LEU A 209 27.31 -14.65 -28.48
N GLU A 210 26.88 -15.62 -27.69
CA GLU A 210 25.55 -15.62 -27.07
C GLU A 210 25.39 -14.52 -26.00
N LEU A 211 26.44 -14.24 -25.22
CA LEU A 211 26.50 -13.09 -24.30
C LEU A 211 26.26 -11.77 -25.07
N SER A 212 26.93 -11.63 -26.21
CA SER A 212 26.87 -10.43 -27.06
C SER A 212 25.49 -10.25 -27.72
N ARG A 213 24.84 -11.36 -28.10
CA ARG A 213 23.51 -11.35 -28.75
C ARG A 213 22.42 -10.74 -27.86
N THR A 214 22.44 -11.03 -26.56
CA THR A 214 21.32 -10.71 -25.66
C THR A 214 21.54 -9.50 -24.76
N GLY A 215 22.79 -9.06 -24.60
CA GLY A 215 23.17 -7.91 -23.77
C GLY A 215 22.87 -8.06 -22.27
N LEU A 216 22.53 -9.27 -21.80
CA LEU A 216 22.19 -9.54 -20.39
C LEU A 216 23.41 -9.62 -19.46
N GLY A 217 24.60 -9.81 -20.04
CA GLY A 217 25.84 -10.05 -19.29
C GLY A 217 25.89 -11.43 -18.62
N LEU A 218 24.98 -12.34 -18.99
CA LEU A 218 24.90 -13.71 -18.48
C LEU A 218 24.37 -14.67 -19.55
N VAL A 219 24.98 -15.85 -19.67
CA VAL A 219 24.51 -16.99 -20.45
C VAL A 219 24.34 -18.19 -19.52
N ALA A 220 23.23 -18.90 -19.63
CA ALA A 220 23.02 -20.17 -18.94
C ALA A 220 23.70 -21.31 -19.71
N VAL A 221 24.50 -22.13 -19.02
CA VAL A 221 25.04 -23.36 -19.60
C VAL A 221 24.12 -24.51 -19.18
N CYS A 222 23.48 -25.15 -20.15
CA CYS A 222 22.47 -26.18 -19.92
C CYS A 222 22.93 -27.54 -20.45
N ASP A 223 22.45 -28.62 -19.80
CA ASP A 223 22.59 -29.97 -20.34
C ASP A 223 21.53 -30.27 -21.44
N GLU A 224 21.58 -31.47 -22.02
CA GLU A 224 20.62 -31.93 -23.04
C GLU A 224 19.17 -31.93 -22.55
N ALA A 225 18.95 -32.05 -21.23
CA ALA A 225 17.62 -31.98 -20.61
C ALA A 225 17.19 -30.55 -20.27
N ASN A 226 17.91 -29.53 -20.76
CA ASN A 226 17.72 -28.11 -20.47
C ASN A 226 17.88 -27.71 -18.99
N ARG A 227 18.57 -28.52 -18.19
CA ARG A 227 18.86 -28.20 -16.79
C ARG A 227 20.11 -27.34 -16.71
N VAL A 228 20.01 -26.24 -15.97
CA VAL A 228 21.11 -25.29 -15.77
C VAL A 228 22.24 -25.95 -14.96
N GLN A 229 23.41 -26.08 -15.58
CA GLN A 229 24.64 -26.60 -14.96
C GLN A 229 25.53 -25.49 -14.40
N GLY A 230 25.38 -24.28 -14.94
CA GLY A 230 26.15 -23.11 -14.52
C GLY A 230 25.80 -21.87 -15.32
N VAL A 231 26.51 -20.79 -15.05
CA VAL A 231 26.39 -19.53 -15.77
C VAL A 231 27.76 -19.06 -16.25
N PHE A 232 27.79 -18.40 -17.40
CA PHE A 232 28.97 -17.78 -17.97
C PHE A 232 28.72 -16.28 -18.16
N THR A 233 29.66 -15.44 -17.73
CA THR A 233 29.56 -13.97 -17.72
C THR A 233 30.83 -13.33 -18.27
N ASP A 234 30.81 -12.02 -18.57
CA ASP A 234 32.03 -11.27 -18.93
C ASP A 234 33.12 -11.36 -17.87
N GLY A 235 32.72 -11.45 -16.59
CA GLY A 235 33.63 -11.66 -15.48
C GLY A 235 34.34 -13.02 -15.54
N ASP A 236 33.61 -14.07 -15.93
CA ASP A 236 34.17 -15.40 -16.11
C ASP A 236 35.12 -15.45 -17.31
N LEU A 237 34.72 -14.87 -18.45
CA LEU A 237 35.58 -14.74 -19.64
C LEU A 237 36.91 -14.07 -19.28
N ARG A 238 36.85 -12.91 -18.61
CA ARG A 238 38.05 -12.19 -18.19
C ARG A 238 38.94 -13.05 -17.29
N ARG A 239 38.37 -13.69 -16.27
CA ARG A 239 39.11 -14.56 -15.34
C ARG A 239 39.75 -15.74 -16.06
N TRP A 240 39.04 -16.35 -17.00
CA TRP A 240 39.50 -17.48 -17.79
C TRP A 240 40.71 -17.12 -18.66
N LEU A 241 40.63 -16.02 -19.40
CA LEU A 241 41.72 -15.57 -20.27
C LEU A 241 42.97 -15.17 -19.46
N VAL A 242 42.81 -14.49 -18.32
CA VAL A 242 43.93 -14.14 -17.42
C VAL A 242 44.61 -15.40 -16.86
N ALA A 243 43.87 -16.48 -16.67
CA ALA A 243 44.40 -17.77 -16.24
C ALA A 243 45.08 -18.58 -17.37
N GLY A 244 45.20 -18.04 -18.58
CA GLY A 244 45.81 -18.70 -19.74
C GLY A 244 44.86 -19.62 -20.51
N GLY A 245 43.56 -19.57 -20.22
CA GLY A 245 42.54 -20.28 -20.99
C GLY A 245 42.34 -19.67 -22.38
N THR A 246 41.82 -20.48 -23.31
CA THR A 246 41.59 -20.10 -24.70
C THR A 246 40.10 -20.09 -25.06
N LEU A 247 39.76 -19.46 -26.18
CA LEU A 247 38.37 -19.41 -26.68
C LEU A 247 37.86 -20.76 -27.20
N ASN A 248 38.78 -21.69 -27.53
CA ASN A 248 38.45 -23.04 -28.00
C ASN A 248 38.22 -24.03 -26.85
N ASP A 249 38.53 -23.65 -25.60
CA ASP A 249 38.25 -24.50 -24.45
C ASP A 249 36.74 -24.64 -24.23
N GLY A 250 36.33 -25.80 -23.71
CA GLY A 250 34.93 -26.05 -23.36
C GLY A 250 34.42 -25.09 -22.28
N VAL A 251 33.21 -24.55 -22.48
CA VAL A 251 32.59 -23.56 -21.58
C VAL A 251 32.44 -24.07 -20.15
N THR A 252 32.28 -25.39 -19.97
CA THR A 252 32.13 -26.05 -18.66
C THR A 252 33.35 -25.94 -17.75
N ARG A 253 34.51 -25.58 -18.31
CA ARG A 253 35.75 -25.29 -17.56
C ARG A 253 35.85 -23.82 -17.14
N ALA A 254 35.20 -22.92 -17.87
CA ALA A 254 35.24 -21.47 -17.66
C ALA A 254 34.02 -20.93 -16.89
N MET A 255 32.92 -21.68 -16.82
CA MET A 255 31.67 -21.25 -16.18
C MET A 255 31.74 -21.23 -14.65
N THR A 256 30.90 -20.39 -14.03
CA THR A 256 30.60 -20.47 -12.60
C THR A 256 29.55 -21.57 -12.36
N ARG A 257 29.93 -22.62 -11.63
CA ARG A 257 29.03 -23.69 -11.17
C ARG A 257 28.24 -23.23 -9.94
N ASN A 258 27.03 -23.76 -9.76
CA ASN A 258 26.16 -23.49 -8.60
C ASN A 258 25.88 -21.99 -8.37
N GLY A 259 25.44 -21.30 -9.43
CA GLY A 259 25.05 -19.89 -9.38
C GLY A 259 23.70 -19.63 -8.71
N VAL A 260 23.34 -18.35 -8.60
CA VAL A 260 22.02 -17.93 -8.14
C VAL A 260 20.99 -18.26 -9.22
N THR A 261 19.92 -18.95 -8.83
CA THR A 261 18.72 -19.17 -9.67
C THR A 261 17.50 -18.52 -9.04
N LEU A 262 16.47 -18.24 -9.84
CA LEU A 262 15.19 -17.71 -9.39
C LEU A 262 14.07 -18.72 -9.66
N GLN A 263 12.96 -18.60 -8.92
CA GLN A 263 11.78 -19.45 -9.11
C GLN A 263 10.73 -18.67 -9.88
N ALA A 264 10.12 -19.30 -10.89
CA ALA A 264 9.12 -18.65 -11.76
C ALA A 264 7.93 -18.09 -10.97
N ASP A 265 7.56 -18.75 -9.86
CA ASP A 265 6.46 -18.36 -9.00
C ASP A 265 6.80 -17.39 -7.87
N SER A 266 8.09 -17.13 -7.64
CA SER A 266 8.50 -16.13 -6.64
C SER A 266 8.08 -14.72 -7.03
N ARG A 267 7.94 -13.84 -6.03
CA ARG A 267 7.60 -12.43 -6.27
C ARG A 267 8.77 -11.73 -6.95
N ALA A 268 8.46 -10.86 -7.91
CA ALA A 268 9.47 -10.06 -8.60
C ALA A 268 10.31 -9.22 -7.64
N VAL A 269 9.72 -8.75 -6.53
CA VAL A 269 10.42 -8.00 -5.47
C VAL A 269 11.45 -8.86 -4.76
N GLU A 270 11.06 -10.06 -4.32
CA GLU A 270 11.98 -11.02 -3.66
C GLU A 270 13.12 -11.43 -4.60
N ALA A 271 12.80 -11.67 -5.87
CA ALA A 271 13.78 -11.97 -6.89
C ALA A 271 14.78 -10.80 -7.06
N LYS A 272 14.30 -9.56 -7.14
CA LYS A 272 15.15 -8.36 -7.23
C LYS A 272 16.04 -8.21 -6.00
N GLU A 273 15.52 -8.42 -4.80
CA GLU A 273 16.30 -8.38 -3.56
C GLU A 273 17.40 -9.45 -3.56
N ARG A 274 17.09 -10.66 -4.04
CA ARG A 274 18.07 -11.74 -4.17
C ARG A 274 19.17 -11.37 -5.17
N LEU A 275 18.84 -10.77 -6.32
CA LEU A 275 19.82 -10.28 -7.29
C LEU A 275 20.72 -9.18 -6.70
N MET A 276 20.13 -8.19 -6.02
CA MET A 276 20.87 -7.10 -5.36
C MET A 276 21.81 -7.61 -4.26
N LYS A 277 21.36 -8.55 -3.43
CA LYS A 277 22.16 -9.17 -2.38
C LYS A 277 23.43 -9.83 -2.94
N HIS A 278 23.34 -10.47 -4.10
CA HIS A 278 24.46 -11.13 -4.77
C HIS A 278 25.21 -10.21 -5.75
N LYS A 279 24.79 -8.94 -5.88
CA LYS A 279 25.37 -7.95 -6.79
C LYS A 279 25.41 -8.43 -8.26
N ILE A 280 24.35 -9.11 -8.69
CA ILE A 280 24.18 -9.59 -10.07
C ILE A 280 22.97 -8.91 -10.73
N SER A 281 23.01 -8.74 -12.05
CA SER A 281 21.94 -8.11 -12.84
C SER A 281 20.85 -9.09 -13.30
N ALA A 282 21.19 -10.38 -13.42
CA ALA A 282 20.30 -11.42 -13.91
C ALA A 282 20.66 -12.78 -13.28
N ALA A 283 19.71 -13.71 -13.32
CA ALA A 283 19.87 -15.09 -12.88
C ALA A 283 18.95 -16.00 -13.71
N PRO A 284 19.34 -17.24 -14.01
CA PRO A 284 18.45 -18.21 -14.63
C PRO A 284 17.20 -18.44 -13.77
N VAL A 285 16.04 -18.46 -14.42
CA VAL A 285 14.78 -18.87 -13.77
C VAL A 285 14.63 -20.36 -13.98
N VAL A 286 14.49 -21.11 -12.89
CA VAL A 286 14.24 -22.55 -12.91
C VAL A 286 12.85 -22.80 -12.32
N GLY A 287 12.12 -23.72 -12.94
CA GLY A 287 10.84 -24.21 -12.45
C GLY A 287 11.04 -25.20 -11.31
#